data_AF-A0A947UPZ7-F1
#
_entry.id   AF-A0A947UPZ7-F1
#
_cell.length_a   1.000
_cell.length_b   1.000
_cell.length_c   1.000
_cell.angle_alpha   90.00
_cell.angle_beta   90.00
_cell.angle_gamma   90.00
#
_symmetry.space_group_name_H-M   'P 1'
#
loop_
_entity.id
_entity.type
_entity.pdbx_description
1 polymer ?
#
loop_
_entity_poly.entity_id
_entity_poly.type
_entity_poly.pdbx_seq_one_letter_code
_entity_poly.pdbx_strand_id
1 'polypeptide(L)'
;MIRNPIDVSSRVSSRLSALLSSRANNPECEQPVSLMAVRRFLADLLPDDFNEAERLHHFDVDISILDELDALIEEFGGAALAIDFVQASASESLSRAIEAVVGDENRENPPTLSTVRDAILAGLGARLVGDGELEDDEDDTLLSEIDALIERFGEDTLAEELLRYE
;
A
#
# COMPACT_ATOMS: atom_id res chain seq x y z
N MET A 1 -22.33 -13.62 -1.00
CA MET A 1 -20.92 -13.72 -1.44
C MET A 1 -20.26 -12.42 -1.08
N ILE A 2 -19.53 -12.43 0.03
CA ILE A 2 -18.74 -11.30 0.49
C ILE A 2 -17.53 -11.29 -0.45
N ARG A 3 -17.47 -10.32 -1.37
CA ARG A 3 -16.29 -10.15 -2.22
C ARG A 3 -15.18 -9.72 -1.28
N ASN A 4 -14.19 -10.58 -1.07
CA ASN A 4 -13.03 -10.24 -0.27
C ASN A 4 -12.42 -8.94 -0.83
N PRO A 5 -12.20 -7.90 0.01
CA PRO A 5 -11.45 -6.71 -0.39
C PRO A 5 -9.98 -7.00 -0.74
N ILE A 6 -9.52 -8.24 -0.51
CA ILE A 6 -8.13 -8.69 -0.68
C ILE A 6 -7.67 -8.75 -2.16
N ASP A 7 -8.55 -8.70 -3.16
CA ASP A 7 -8.13 -8.88 -4.58
C ASP A 7 -8.11 -7.60 -5.43
N VAL A 8 -8.57 -6.46 -4.92
CA VAL A 8 -8.58 -5.21 -5.71
C VAL A 8 -7.30 -4.42 -5.59
N SER A 9 -6.72 -4.36 -4.38
CA SER A 9 -5.47 -3.63 -4.13
C SER A 9 -4.28 -4.25 -4.87
N SER A 10 -4.25 -5.57 -5.05
CA SER A 10 -3.21 -6.29 -5.80
C SER A 10 -3.24 -6.03 -7.32
N ARG A 11 -4.35 -5.48 -7.85
CA ARG A 11 -4.51 -5.12 -9.27
C ARG A 11 -4.01 -3.70 -9.58
N VAL A 12 -3.69 -2.95 -8.55
CA VAL A 12 -3.23 -1.57 -8.66
C VAL A 12 -1.71 -1.57 -8.57
N SER A 13 -1.01 -0.77 -9.35
CA SER A 13 0.42 -0.57 -9.24
C SER A 13 0.76 0.12 -7.91
N SER A 14 1.96 -0.16 -7.36
CA SER A 14 2.43 0.48 -6.13
C SER A 14 2.43 2.01 -6.24
N ARG A 15 2.65 2.55 -7.44
CA ARG A 15 2.64 3.99 -7.73
C ARG A 15 1.23 4.58 -7.67
N LEU A 16 0.23 3.92 -8.28
CA LEU A 16 -1.17 4.37 -8.19
C LEU A 16 -1.70 4.19 -6.76
N SER A 17 -1.39 3.08 -6.09
CA SER A 17 -1.74 2.84 -4.69
C SER A 17 -1.21 3.95 -3.76
N ALA A 18 0.07 4.31 -3.86
CA ALA A 18 0.65 5.37 -3.04
C ALA A 18 -0.04 6.71 -3.27
N LEU A 19 -0.41 7.02 -4.53
CA LEU A 19 -1.14 8.23 -4.87
C LEU A 19 -2.55 8.23 -4.27
N LEU A 20 -3.28 7.12 -4.40
CA LEU A 20 -4.60 6.94 -3.81
C LEU A 20 -4.54 7.06 -2.28
N SER A 21 -3.51 6.49 -1.65
CA SER A 21 -3.28 6.57 -0.21
C SER A 21 -3.02 7.99 0.25
N SER A 22 -2.13 8.70 -0.45
CA SER A 22 -1.83 10.11 -0.17
C SER A 22 -3.09 10.97 -0.24
N ARG A 23 -4.02 10.69 -1.16
CA ARG A 23 -5.29 11.43 -1.28
C ARG A 23 -6.34 11.02 -0.27
N ALA A 24 -6.52 9.73 -0.04
CA ALA A 24 -7.50 9.23 0.90
C ALA A 24 -7.17 9.64 2.35
N ASN A 25 -5.88 9.70 2.70
CA ASN A 25 -5.41 10.09 4.03
C ASN A 25 -5.16 11.60 4.18
N ASN A 26 -5.33 12.41 3.13
CA ASN A 26 -5.14 13.85 3.23
C ASN A 26 -6.38 14.55 3.84
N PRO A 27 -6.27 15.19 5.02
CA PRO A 27 -7.39 15.87 5.66
C PRO A 27 -7.87 17.12 4.89
N GLU A 28 -7.06 17.64 3.95
CA GLU A 28 -7.41 18.77 3.10
C GLU A 28 -8.25 18.36 1.87
N CYS A 29 -8.38 17.05 1.60
CA CYS A 29 -9.20 16.54 0.51
C CYS A 29 -10.67 16.38 0.93
N GLU A 30 -11.60 16.67 0.00
CA GLU A 30 -13.02 16.38 0.20
C GLU A 30 -13.23 14.86 0.27
N GLN A 31 -13.52 14.35 1.47
CA GLN A 31 -13.78 12.94 1.70
C GLN A 31 -15.28 12.60 1.53
N PRO A 32 -15.61 11.41 0.99
CA PRO A 32 -14.69 10.36 0.58
C PRO A 32 -14.11 10.60 -0.82
N VAL A 33 -12.81 10.36 -0.98
CA VAL A 33 -12.13 10.52 -2.27
C VAL A 33 -12.49 9.35 -3.19
N SER A 34 -13.01 9.66 -4.38
CA SER A 34 -13.36 8.67 -5.41
C SER A 34 -12.28 8.54 -6.49
N LEU A 35 -12.26 7.42 -7.22
CA LEU A 35 -11.36 7.23 -8.36
C LEU A 35 -11.49 8.36 -9.40
N MET A 36 -12.72 8.81 -9.67
CA MET A 36 -12.96 9.91 -10.59
C MET A 36 -12.41 11.25 -10.10
N ALA A 37 -12.43 11.50 -8.77
CA ALA A 37 -11.81 12.70 -8.19
C ALA A 37 -10.29 12.68 -8.34
N VAL A 38 -9.66 11.51 -8.17
CA VAL A 38 -8.22 11.32 -8.36
C VAL A 38 -7.83 11.49 -9.82
N ARG A 39 -8.64 10.96 -10.75
CA ARG A 39 -8.46 11.12 -12.20
C ARG A 39 -8.50 12.57 -12.61
N ARG A 40 -9.51 13.31 -12.14
CA ARG A 40 -9.66 14.73 -12.45
C ARG A 40 -8.47 15.52 -11.95
N PHE A 41 -8.01 15.23 -10.73
CA PHE A 41 -6.81 15.87 -10.19
C PHE A 41 -5.56 15.62 -11.04
N LEU A 42 -5.32 14.38 -11.48
CA LEU A 42 -4.20 14.07 -12.35
C LEU A 42 -4.31 14.78 -13.70
N ALA A 43 -5.52 14.86 -14.26
CA ALA A 43 -5.78 15.60 -15.49
C ALA A 43 -5.57 17.11 -15.33
N ASP A 44 -5.95 17.70 -14.19
CA ASP A 44 -5.75 19.13 -13.87
C ASP A 44 -4.27 19.49 -13.63
N LEU A 45 -3.43 18.53 -13.24
CA LEU A 45 -1.99 18.73 -13.07
C LEU A 45 -1.21 18.70 -14.40
N LEU A 46 -1.77 18.08 -15.44
CA LEU A 46 -1.14 17.99 -16.75
C LEU A 46 -1.40 19.29 -17.54
N PRO A 47 -0.36 19.94 -18.11
CA PRO A 47 -0.55 21.15 -18.90
C PRO A 47 -1.36 20.86 -20.19
N ASP A 48 -2.19 21.81 -20.62
CA ASP A 48 -3.12 21.67 -21.76
C ASP A 48 -2.43 21.26 -23.09
N ASP A 49 -1.16 21.68 -23.27
CA ASP A 49 -0.30 21.30 -24.42
C ASP A 49 0.10 19.81 -24.48
N PHE A 50 -0.09 19.03 -23.40
CA PHE A 50 0.19 17.59 -23.38
C PHE A 50 -0.89 16.75 -24.10
N ASN A 51 -2.11 17.28 -24.26
CA ASN A 51 -3.27 16.52 -24.73
C ASN A 51 -3.18 16.12 -26.23
N GLU A 52 -2.50 16.91 -27.07
CA GLU A 52 -2.41 16.65 -28.51
C GLU A 52 -1.17 15.84 -28.91
N ALA A 53 -0.05 15.96 -28.17
CA ALA A 53 1.20 15.26 -28.47
C ALA A 53 1.22 13.80 -27.95
N GLU A 54 0.51 13.48 -26.86
CA GLU A 54 0.46 12.12 -26.29
C GLU A 54 -0.34 11.12 -27.16
N ARG A 55 -1.27 11.58 -28.01
CA ARG A 55 -1.99 10.68 -28.94
C ARG A 55 -1.08 10.08 -30.02
N LEU A 56 0.12 10.62 -30.23
CA LEU A 56 1.06 10.20 -31.28
C LEU A 56 2.35 9.57 -30.75
N HIS A 57 2.72 9.80 -29.48
CA HIS A 57 3.96 9.32 -28.90
C HIS A 57 3.71 8.51 -27.62
N HIS A 58 3.25 7.27 -27.83
CA HIS A 58 3.20 6.23 -26.80
C HIS A 58 4.64 5.81 -26.45
N PHE A 59 5.32 6.56 -25.58
CA PHE A 59 6.56 6.13 -24.93
C PHE A 59 6.65 6.70 -23.50
N ASP A 60 6.50 5.76 -22.56
CA ASP A 60 7.16 5.64 -21.25
C ASP A 60 7.12 6.80 -20.26
N VAL A 61 6.13 6.73 -19.35
CA VAL A 61 6.22 6.78 -17.86
C VAL A 61 5.01 7.48 -17.20
N ASP A 62 4.24 8.30 -17.92
CA ASP A 62 3.04 8.99 -17.39
C ASP A 62 1.70 8.48 -17.95
N ILE A 63 1.72 7.80 -19.12
CA ILE A 63 0.55 7.13 -19.71
C ILE A 63 0.07 5.92 -18.87
N SER A 64 0.88 5.41 -17.95
CA SER A 64 0.55 4.19 -17.19
C SER A 64 -0.47 4.42 -16.07
N ILE A 65 -0.46 5.57 -15.38
CA ILE A 65 -1.32 5.76 -14.18
C ILE A 65 -2.73 6.19 -14.57
N LEU A 66 -2.86 7.07 -15.57
CA LEU A 66 -4.16 7.50 -16.05
C LEU A 66 -4.91 6.37 -16.75
N ASP A 67 -4.22 5.57 -17.56
CA ASP A 67 -4.80 4.40 -18.23
C ASP A 67 -5.20 3.32 -17.21
N GLU A 68 -4.34 3.06 -16.22
CA GLU A 68 -4.66 2.17 -15.10
C GLU A 68 -5.88 2.65 -14.30
N LEU A 69 -5.97 3.95 -14.02
CA LEU A 69 -7.10 4.55 -13.32
C LEU A 69 -8.38 4.53 -14.17
N ASP A 70 -8.29 4.77 -15.48
CA ASP A 70 -9.40 4.64 -16.41
C ASP A 70 -9.89 3.18 -16.45
N ALA A 71 -8.99 2.19 -16.49
CA ALA A 71 -9.35 0.77 -16.41
C ALA A 71 -10.07 0.42 -15.09
N LEU A 72 -9.61 0.94 -13.95
CA LEU A 72 -10.29 0.76 -12.66
C LEU A 72 -11.66 1.46 -12.62
N ILE A 73 -11.79 2.63 -13.24
CA ILE A 73 -13.06 3.37 -13.35
C ILE A 73 -14.05 2.63 -14.27
N GLU A 74 -13.58 2.04 -15.36
CA GLU A 74 -14.39 1.21 -16.25
C GLU A 74 -14.85 -0.09 -15.57
N GLU A 75 -13.98 -0.74 -14.78
CA GLU A 75 -14.28 -2.01 -14.11
C GLU A 75 -15.13 -1.84 -12.83
N PHE A 76 -14.81 -0.85 -11.98
CA PHE A 76 -15.42 -0.67 -10.66
C PHE A 76 -16.33 0.57 -10.54
N GLY A 77 -16.29 1.46 -11.52
CA GLY A 77 -17.08 2.69 -11.55
C GLY A 77 -16.37 3.88 -10.92
N GLY A 78 -16.58 5.08 -11.49
CA GLY A 78 -15.94 6.32 -11.04
C GLY A 78 -16.29 6.77 -9.62
N ALA A 79 -17.38 6.25 -9.05
CA ALA A 79 -17.81 6.51 -7.68
C ALA A 79 -17.16 5.57 -6.65
N ALA A 80 -16.36 4.59 -7.10
CA ALA A 80 -15.62 3.72 -6.20
C ALA A 80 -14.60 4.52 -5.37
N LEU A 81 -14.44 4.16 -4.09
CA LEU A 81 -13.64 4.93 -3.16
C LEU A 81 -12.16 4.60 -3.37
N ALA A 82 -11.32 5.63 -3.46
CA ALA A 82 -9.88 5.49 -3.65
C ALA A 82 -9.24 4.60 -2.57
N ILE A 83 -9.74 4.67 -1.32
CA ILE A 83 -9.21 3.92 -0.18
C ILE A 83 -9.32 2.39 -0.35
N ASP A 84 -10.31 1.90 -1.10
CA ASP A 84 -10.46 0.46 -1.39
C ASP A 84 -9.37 -0.06 -2.34
N PHE A 85 -8.73 0.82 -3.11
CA PHE A 85 -7.70 0.50 -4.09
C PHE A 85 -6.28 0.78 -3.56
N VAL A 86 -6.17 1.31 -2.34
CA VAL A 86 -4.90 1.49 -1.66
C VAL A 86 -4.39 0.13 -1.21
N GLN A 87 -3.28 -0.33 -1.79
CA GLN A 87 -2.45 -1.34 -1.13
C GLN A 87 -1.98 -0.75 0.19
N ALA A 88 -2.29 -1.44 1.29
CA ALA A 88 -1.53 -1.20 2.48
C ALA A 88 -0.14 -1.74 2.24
N SER A 89 0.85 -0.94 2.57
CA SER A 89 2.21 -1.43 2.77
C SER A 89 2.50 -1.25 4.25
N ALA A 90 3.38 -2.09 4.77
CA ALA A 90 3.97 -1.84 6.07
C ALA A 90 4.72 -0.49 6.05
N SER A 91 4.72 0.19 7.19
CA SER A 91 5.61 1.32 7.46
C SER A 91 7.07 0.89 7.33
N GLU A 92 7.99 1.84 7.33
CA GLU A 92 9.43 1.55 7.32
C GLU A 92 9.83 0.67 8.51
N SER A 93 9.38 1.02 9.70
CA SER A 93 9.66 0.28 10.93
C SER A 93 9.06 -1.13 10.89
N LEU A 94 7.82 -1.26 10.43
CA LEU A 94 7.20 -2.57 10.28
C LEU A 94 7.82 -3.39 9.14
N SER A 95 8.28 -2.75 8.06
CA SER A 95 9.00 -3.41 6.98
C SER A 95 10.32 -3.98 7.47
N ARG A 96 11.10 -3.24 8.27
CA ARG A 96 12.31 -3.77 8.93
C ARG A 96 12.00 -4.95 9.83
N ALA A 97 10.91 -4.88 10.60
CA ALA A 97 10.48 -5.99 11.45
C ALA A 97 10.09 -7.22 10.62
N ILE A 98 9.38 -7.03 9.50
CA ILE A 98 9.06 -8.12 8.57
C ILE A 98 10.33 -8.70 7.96
N GLU A 99 11.27 -7.87 7.48
CA GLU A 99 12.55 -8.30 6.91
C GLU A 99 13.38 -9.11 7.91
N ALA A 100 13.43 -8.71 9.17
CA ALA A 100 14.11 -9.46 10.22
C ALA A 100 13.53 -10.86 10.42
N VAL A 101 12.21 -11.03 10.23
CA VAL A 101 11.53 -12.33 10.33
C VAL A 101 11.66 -13.13 9.03
N VAL A 102 11.61 -12.47 7.88
CA VAL A 102 11.78 -13.08 6.54
C VAL A 102 13.21 -13.57 6.35
N GLY A 103 14.20 -12.83 6.83
CA GLY A 103 15.61 -13.16 6.77
C GLY A 103 16.07 -14.24 7.77
N ASP A 104 15.17 -14.76 8.62
CA ASP A 104 15.51 -15.84 9.54
C ASP A 104 15.67 -17.17 8.78
N GLU A 105 16.93 -17.54 8.52
CA GLU A 105 17.33 -18.76 7.81
C GLU A 105 16.83 -20.07 8.47
N ASN A 106 16.35 -20.03 9.72
CA ASN A 106 15.79 -21.20 10.40
C ASN A 106 14.31 -21.46 10.03
N ARG A 107 13.65 -20.56 9.29
CA ARG A 107 12.25 -20.77 8.88
C ARG A 107 12.15 -21.58 7.61
N GLU A 108 11.29 -22.61 7.65
CA GLU A 108 11.01 -23.48 6.50
C GLU A 108 9.98 -22.87 5.52
N ASN A 109 9.18 -21.89 5.96
CA ASN A 109 8.13 -21.24 5.17
C ASN A 109 8.19 -19.72 5.31
N PRO A 110 7.76 -18.97 4.27
CA PRO A 110 7.65 -17.51 4.35
C PRO A 110 6.71 -17.09 5.48
N PRO A 111 7.06 -16.05 6.26
CA PRO A 111 6.27 -15.64 7.41
C PRO A 111 4.95 -14.98 6.98
N THR A 112 3.88 -15.30 7.70
CA THR A 112 2.58 -14.63 7.57
C THR A 112 2.49 -13.41 8.49
N LEU A 113 1.48 -12.55 8.31
CA LEU A 113 1.22 -11.44 9.23
C LEU A 113 1.04 -11.90 10.67
N SER A 114 0.34 -13.02 10.90
CA SER A 114 0.23 -13.60 12.25
C SER A 114 1.59 -13.99 12.84
N THR A 115 2.50 -14.47 11.99
CA THR A 115 3.85 -14.86 12.40
C THR A 115 4.66 -13.65 12.85
N VAL A 116 4.60 -12.55 12.09
CA VAL A 116 5.32 -11.32 12.42
C VAL A 116 4.75 -10.70 13.69
N ARG A 117 3.42 -10.71 13.86
CA ARG A 117 2.77 -10.31 15.11
C ARG A 117 3.24 -11.11 16.33
N ASP A 118 3.33 -12.43 16.20
CA ASP A 118 3.81 -13.30 17.28
C ASP A 118 5.28 -13.01 17.62
N ALA A 119 6.11 -12.74 16.61
CA ALA A 119 7.49 -12.32 16.80
C ALA A 119 7.60 -10.97 17.53
N ILE A 120 6.78 -9.98 17.16
CA ILE A 120 6.68 -8.68 17.85
C ILE A 120 6.30 -8.89 19.32
N LEU A 121 5.28 -9.70 19.60
CA LEU A 121 4.87 -10.05 20.97
C LEU A 121 5.94 -10.83 21.75
N ALA A 122 6.76 -11.63 21.06
CA ALA A 122 7.90 -12.33 21.63
C ALA A 122 9.11 -11.42 21.90
N GLY A 123 9.02 -10.12 21.59
CA GLY A 123 10.04 -9.11 21.86
C GLY A 123 10.94 -8.78 20.67
N LEU A 124 10.51 -9.05 19.44
CA LEU A 124 11.24 -8.63 18.23
C LEU A 124 11.45 -7.11 18.21
N GLY A 125 10.44 -6.31 18.57
CA GLY A 125 10.55 -4.84 18.61
C GLY A 125 11.72 -4.39 19.50
N ALA A 126 11.75 -4.84 20.76
CA ALA A 126 12.84 -4.55 21.69
C ALA A 126 14.23 -5.04 21.19
N ARG A 127 14.28 -6.14 20.45
CA ARG A 127 15.52 -6.63 19.84
C ARG A 127 16.01 -5.69 18.74
N LEU A 128 15.12 -5.23 17.85
CA LEU A 128 15.47 -4.33 16.75
C LEU A 128 15.88 -2.95 17.26
N VAL A 129 15.24 -2.46 18.32
CA VAL A 129 15.69 -1.25 19.05
C VAL A 129 17.08 -1.45 19.62
N GLY A 130 17.35 -2.60 20.24
CA GLY A 130 18.67 -2.95 20.77
C GLY A 130 19.77 -3.10 19.71
N ASP A 131 19.42 -3.48 18.49
CA ASP A 131 20.34 -3.58 17.34
C ASP A 131 20.56 -2.22 16.64
N GLY A 132 19.72 -1.22 16.94
CA GLY A 132 19.73 0.10 16.33
C GLY A 132 19.02 0.17 14.98
N GLU A 133 18.19 -0.82 14.65
CA GLU A 133 17.36 -0.83 13.44
C GLU A 133 16.04 -0.06 13.62
N LEU A 134 15.60 0.12 14.87
CA LEU A 134 14.43 0.88 15.26
C LEU A 134 14.76 1.87 16.38
N GLU A 135 14.00 2.96 16.44
CA GLU A 135 13.94 3.90 17.54
C GLU A 135 13.02 3.38 18.66
N ASP A 136 13.27 3.80 19.91
CA ASP A 136 12.54 3.36 21.12
C ASP A 136 11.02 3.61 21.00
N ASP A 137 10.61 4.67 20.29
CA ASP A 137 9.22 5.03 20.07
C ASP A 137 8.56 4.33 18.88
N GLU A 138 9.34 3.72 17.98
CA GLU A 138 8.81 2.97 16.85
C GLU A 138 8.21 1.62 17.30
N ASP A 139 8.79 1.00 18.35
CA ASP A 139 8.35 -0.31 18.86
C ASP A 139 6.88 -0.31 19.31
N ASP A 140 6.45 0.76 19.99
CA ASP A 140 5.09 0.92 20.51
C ASP A 140 4.03 0.94 19.38
N THR A 141 4.43 1.33 18.17
CA THR A 141 3.51 1.47 17.02
C THR A 141 3.39 0.19 16.19
N LEU A 142 4.42 -0.67 16.20
CA LEU A 142 4.49 -1.89 15.38
C LEU A 142 3.31 -2.83 15.62
N LEU A 143 2.95 -3.05 16.89
CA LEU A 143 1.88 -3.98 17.25
C LEU A 143 0.51 -3.46 16.77
N SER A 144 0.27 -2.16 16.93
CA SER A 144 -0.98 -1.55 16.47
C SER A 144 -1.10 -1.57 14.95
N GLU A 145 0.02 -1.41 14.24
CA GLU A 145 0.05 -1.43 12.78
C GLU A 145 -0.15 -2.85 12.22
N ILE A 146 0.57 -3.86 12.74
CA ILE A 146 0.40 -5.24 12.29
C ILE A 146 -1.02 -5.76 12.56
N ASP A 147 -1.64 -5.38 13.68
CA ASP A 147 -3.04 -5.71 13.96
C ASP A 147 -3.97 -5.07 12.91
N ALA A 148 -3.75 -3.79 12.54
CA ALA A 148 -4.53 -3.14 11.48
C ALA A 148 -4.34 -3.79 10.10
N LEU A 149 -3.13 -4.28 9.79
CA LEU A 149 -2.88 -5.04 8.57
C LEU A 149 -3.58 -6.41 8.60
N ILE A 150 -3.55 -7.12 9.73
CA ILE A 150 -4.23 -8.41 9.90
C ILE A 150 -5.74 -8.24 9.78
N GLU A 151 -6.32 -7.20 10.36
CA GLU A 151 -7.75 -6.91 10.21
C GLU A 151 -8.15 -6.64 8.74
N ARG A 152 -7.23 -6.08 7.95
CA ARG A 152 -7.48 -5.70 6.55
C ARG A 152 -7.20 -6.83 5.54
N PHE A 153 -6.11 -7.56 5.69
CA PHE A 153 -5.66 -8.60 4.75
C PHE A 153 -5.86 -10.02 5.27
N GLY A 154 -6.02 -10.20 6.58
CA GLY A 154 -6.11 -11.51 7.21
C GLY A 154 -4.78 -12.00 7.78
N GLU A 155 -4.88 -12.90 8.75
CA GLU A 155 -3.74 -13.42 9.51
C GLU A 155 -2.80 -14.33 8.69
N ASP A 156 -3.35 -14.95 7.63
CA ASP A 156 -2.66 -15.88 6.72
C ASP A 156 -1.92 -15.18 5.56
N THR A 157 -2.05 -13.87 5.41
CA THR A 157 -1.35 -13.13 4.35
C THR A 157 0.15 -13.18 4.55
N LEU A 158 0.91 -13.40 3.48
CA LEU A 158 2.37 -13.39 3.50
C LEU A 158 2.87 -11.98 3.81
N ALA A 159 3.74 -11.86 4.81
CA ALA A 159 4.25 -10.58 5.25
C ALA A 159 5.16 -9.93 4.19
N GLU A 160 5.87 -10.73 3.41
CA GLU A 160 6.74 -10.26 2.32
C GLU A 160 5.98 -9.49 1.23
N GLU A 161 4.69 -9.77 1.01
CA GLU A 161 3.90 -9.07 0.00
C GLU A 161 3.52 -7.64 0.42
N LEU A 162 3.64 -7.34 1.71
CA LEU A 162 3.35 -6.03 2.29
C LEU A 162 4.62 -5.22 2.55
N LEU A 163 5.80 -5.79 2.25
CA LEU A 163 7.07 -5.08 2.32
C LEU A 163 7.09 -3.92 1.34
N ARG A 164 7.47 -2.75 1.84
CA ARG A 164 7.79 -1.62 1.00
C ARG A 164 9.28 -1.66 0.68
N TYR A 165 9.63 -1.95 -0.58
CA TYR A 165 10.98 -1.69 -1.07
C TYR A 165 11.11 -0.20 -1.37
N GLU A 166 11.92 0.49 -0.58
CA GLU A 166 12.35 1.88 -0.83
C GLU A 166 13.82 1.96 -1.28
#